data_AF-A0A1E7LPT3-F1
#
_entry.id   AF-A0A1E7LPT3-F1
#
_cell.length_a   1.000
_cell.length_b   1.000
_cell.length_c   1.000
_cell.angle_alpha   90.00
_cell.angle_beta   90.00
_cell.angle_gamma   90.00
#
_symmetry.space_group_name_H-M   'P 1'
#
loop_
_entity.id
_entity.type
_entity.pdbx_description
1 polymer ?
#
loop_
_entity_poly.entity_id
_entity_poly.type
_entity_poly.pdbx_seq_one_letter_code
_entity_poly.pdbx_strand_id
1 'polypeptide(L)'
;MARDFYEVLGVSRTASQDEIQQAYRRLARRHHPDVNKDPSAEERFKDLNEAYSVLSDPKTRARYDRFGEDFRKIPEDYDERVAAGAGGGFRTRRTTGAGGPRARYTTGFGEDFSAEDVNIEDLLGSLFGAGAGAGADSAGVPGADQEAELQLTVEEAYRGGRRAVTLAGPSGEPRRYEVEVPPGVTDGQRIRLAGEGGRGSGAAPAGDLHLRVRIRSHPQFRLNGRDVHVQVPVSPWEAALGATVPVPTPGGGTAKVTVPAGSSSGRRLRLRGEGMPNPRGANGDLYAELRIMVPPTLGGRERELFEELAATSSFDPRRTR
;
A
#
# COMPACT_ATOMS: atom_id res chain seq x y z
N MET A 1 32.89 10.76 -23.59
CA MET A 1 33.99 9.92 -23.09
C MET A 1 33.36 9.01 -22.05
N ALA A 2 33.28 7.72 -22.35
CA ALA A 2 32.74 6.74 -21.43
C ALA A 2 33.60 6.76 -20.16
N ARG A 3 32.95 6.91 -19.00
CA ARG A 3 33.63 6.96 -17.70
C ARG A 3 33.71 5.53 -17.19
N ASP A 4 34.88 5.15 -16.67
CA ASP A 4 35.09 3.87 -16.01
C ASP A 4 34.10 3.73 -14.84
N PHE A 5 33.41 2.59 -14.71
CA PHE A 5 32.42 2.37 -13.66
C PHE A 5 33.01 2.44 -12.24
N TYR A 6 34.28 2.10 -12.06
CA TYR A 6 34.99 2.27 -10.80
C TYR A 6 35.26 3.75 -10.50
N GLU A 7 35.58 4.55 -11.52
CA GLU A 7 35.75 6.01 -11.39
C GLU A 7 34.42 6.70 -11.08
N VAL A 8 33.32 6.25 -11.70
CA VAL A 8 31.95 6.75 -11.44
C VAL A 8 31.54 6.54 -9.98
N LEU A 9 31.86 5.37 -9.41
CA LEU A 9 31.61 5.07 -8.00
C LEU A 9 32.69 5.63 -7.05
N GLY A 10 33.79 6.18 -7.57
CA GLY A 10 34.90 6.71 -6.80
C GLY A 10 35.63 5.65 -5.96
N VAL A 11 35.75 4.44 -6.49
CA VAL A 11 36.38 3.29 -5.82
C VAL A 11 37.53 2.72 -6.65
N SER A 12 38.45 1.99 -6.01
CA SER A 12 39.53 1.29 -6.73
C SER A 12 38.98 0.16 -7.60
N ARG A 13 39.65 -0.17 -8.70
CA ARG A 13 39.37 -1.40 -9.49
C ARG A 13 39.51 -2.68 -8.68
N THR A 14 40.33 -2.65 -7.62
CA THR A 14 40.51 -3.76 -6.68
C THR A 14 39.53 -3.72 -5.50
N ALA A 15 38.53 -2.81 -5.51
CA ALA A 15 37.60 -2.65 -4.40
C ALA A 15 36.82 -3.94 -4.15
N SER A 16 36.58 -4.25 -2.87
CA SER A 16 35.72 -5.35 -2.47
C SER A 16 34.27 -5.08 -2.85
N GLN A 17 33.46 -6.13 -2.90
CA GLN A 17 32.03 -5.99 -3.20
C GLN A 17 31.32 -5.07 -2.21
N ASP A 18 31.71 -5.16 -0.94
CA ASP A 18 31.19 -4.33 0.14
C ASP A 18 31.58 -2.86 -0.03
N GLU A 19 32.80 -2.58 -0.48
CA GLU A 19 33.26 -1.21 -0.74
C GLU A 19 32.50 -0.56 -1.91
N ILE A 20 32.24 -1.32 -2.98
CA ILE A 20 31.43 -0.91 -4.13
C ILE A 20 30.00 -0.58 -3.66
N GLN A 21 29.40 -1.45 -2.85
CA GLN A 21 28.05 -1.26 -2.33
C GLN A 21 27.95 -0.06 -1.39
N GLN A 22 28.91 0.11 -0.48
CA GLN A 22 28.94 1.24 0.44
C GLN A 22 29.14 2.58 -0.29
N ALA A 23 30.00 2.60 -1.32
CA ALA A 23 30.20 3.77 -2.16
C ALA A 23 28.93 4.17 -2.92
N TYR A 24 28.25 3.19 -3.53
CA TYR A 24 26.98 3.40 -4.21
C TYR A 24 25.91 3.97 -3.25
N ARG A 25 25.67 3.34 -2.09
CA ARG A 25 24.67 3.82 -1.12
C ARG A 25 24.93 5.26 -0.68
N ARG A 26 26.20 5.63 -0.48
CA ARG A 26 26.60 6.99 -0.07
C ARG A 26 26.34 8.01 -1.19
N LEU A 27 26.67 7.67 -2.44
CA LEU A 27 26.51 8.56 -3.58
C LEU A 27 25.04 8.67 -4.02
N ALA A 28 24.30 7.56 -4.01
CA ALA A 28 22.87 7.51 -4.32
C ALA A 28 22.04 8.42 -3.40
N ARG A 29 22.30 8.42 -2.09
CA ARG A 29 21.63 9.33 -1.13
C ARG A 29 21.95 10.81 -1.38
N ARG A 30 23.15 11.12 -1.88
CA ARG A 30 23.61 12.50 -2.15
C ARG A 30 23.08 13.05 -3.47
N HIS A 31 22.85 12.18 -4.46
CA HIS A 31 22.39 12.54 -5.80
C HIS A 31 20.94 12.14 -6.07
N HIS A 32 20.19 11.70 -5.05
CA HIS A 32 18.79 11.33 -5.21
C HIS A 32 17.95 12.55 -5.67
N PRO A 33 17.05 12.40 -6.66
CA PRO A 33 16.24 13.51 -7.19
C PRO A 33 15.39 14.23 -6.14
N ASP A 34 15.03 13.53 -5.06
CA ASP A 34 14.26 14.12 -3.96
C ASP A 34 15.10 14.95 -3.00
N VAL A 35 16.39 14.62 -2.87
CA VAL A 35 17.31 15.26 -1.91
C VAL A 35 18.13 16.36 -2.59
N ASN A 36 18.44 16.20 -3.88
CA ASN A 36 19.27 17.12 -4.64
C ASN A 36 18.54 17.56 -5.91
N LYS A 37 18.21 18.86 -6.00
CA LYS A 37 17.43 19.46 -7.10
C LYS A 37 18.31 20.09 -8.19
N ASP A 38 19.62 19.84 -8.17
CA ASP A 38 20.54 20.26 -9.23
C ASP A 38 20.30 19.43 -10.51
N PRO A 39 20.13 20.04 -11.69
CA PRO A 39 19.97 19.32 -12.96
C PRO A 39 21.11 18.33 -13.26
N SER A 40 22.32 18.60 -12.76
CA SER A 40 23.48 17.71 -12.90
C SER A 40 23.46 16.52 -11.93
N ALA A 41 22.58 16.51 -10.92
CA ALA A 41 22.45 15.40 -9.98
C ALA A 41 21.72 14.21 -10.59
N GLU A 42 20.74 14.45 -11.46
CA GLU A 42 20.00 13.39 -12.14
C GLU A 42 20.89 12.61 -13.12
N GLU A 43 21.71 13.31 -13.90
CA GLU A 43 22.68 12.70 -14.82
C GLU A 43 23.72 11.87 -14.05
N ARG A 44 24.24 12.41 -12.94
CA ARG A 44 25.13 11.67 -12.04
C ARG A 44 24.45 10.46 -11.40
N PHE A 45 23.18 10.55 -11.04
CA PHE A 45 22.44 9.44 -10.46
C PHE A 45 22.24 8.30 -11.47
N LYS A 46 22.00 8.64 -12.74
CA LYS A 46 21.95 7.68 -13.86
C LYS A 46 23.29 6.97 -14.05
N ASP A 47 24.40 7.72 -14.09
CA ASP A 47 25.75 7.15 -14.17
C ASP A 47 26.04 6.17 -13.00
N LEU A 48 25.66 6.55 -11.77
CA LEU A 48 25.86 5.72 -10.57
C LEU A 48 25.08 4.42 -10.61
N ASN A 49 23.83 4.46 -11.08
CA ASN A 49 23.00 3.26 -11.23
C ASN A 49 23.55 2.32 -12.29
N GLU A 50 24.02 2.86 -13.42
CA GLU A 50 24.64 2.05 -14.47
C GLU A 50 25.91 1.37 -13.95
N ALA A 51 26.81 2.12 -13.29
CA ALA A 51 28.04 1.58 -12.74
C ALA A 51 27.78 0.48 -11.69
N TYR A 52 26.83 0.70 -10.79
CA TYR A 52 26.48 -0.30 -9.78
C TYR A 52 25.82 -1.53 -10.39
N SER A 53 24.98 -1.40 -11.42
CA SER A 53 24.34 -2.55 -12.08
C SER A 53 25.36 -3.54 -12.66
N VAL A 54 26.50 -3.03 -13.14
CA VAL A 54 27.56 -3.85 -13.75
C VAL A 54 28.51 -4.40 -12.70
N LEU A 55 28.88 -3.59 -11.70
CA LEU A 55 29.86 -3.97 -10.69
C LEU A 55 29.26 -4.75 -9.50
N SER A 56 27.93 -4.76 -9.34
CA SER A 56 27.24 -5.42 -8.23
C SER A 56 27.13 -6.95 -8.37
N ASP A 57 27.15 -7.48 -9.59
CA ASP A 57 27.18 -8.93 -9.84
C ASP A 57 28.61 -9.41 -10.18
N PRO A 58 29.12 -10.47 -9.54
CA PRO A 58 30.47 -10.96 -9.80
C PRO A 58 30.74 -11.39 -11.25
N LYS A 59 29.74 -11.92 -11.96
CA LYS A 59 29.91 -12.38 -13.34
C LYS A 59 29.97 -11.20 -14.30
N THR A 60 29.07 -10.23 -14.15
CA THR A 60 29.09 -9.01 -14.98
C THR A 60 30.31 -8.14 -14.68
N ARG A 61 30.73 -8.07 -13.41
CA ARG A 61 31.98 -7.42 -13.00
C ARG A 61 33.19 -8.08 -13.66
N ALA A 62 33.31 -9.41 -13.59
CA ALA A 62 34.41 -10.12 -14.22
C ALA A 62 34.44 -9.93 -15.74
N ARG A 63 33.27 -9.85 -16.39
CA ARG A 63 33.16 -9.52 -17.82
C ARG A 63 33.59 -8.09 -18.12
N TYR A 64 33.16 -7.13 -17.31
CA TYR A 64 33.58 -5.74 -17.42
C TYR A 64 35.10 -5.59 -17.19
N ASP A 65 35.65 -6.27 -16.19
CA ASP A 65 37.09 -6.26 -15.91
C ASP A 65 37.91 -6.87 -17.05
N ARG A 66 37.35 -7.86 -17.76
CA ARG A 66 38.02 -8.55 -18.88
C ARG A 66 37.90 -7.81 -20.21
N PHE A 67 36.76 -7.18 -20.47
CA PHE A 67 36.42 -6.66 -21.79
C PHE A 67 36.17 -5.15 -21.81
N GLY A 68 36.25 -4.49 -20.66
CA GLY A 68 36.02 -3.06 -20.51
C GLY A 68 34.64 -2.65 -21.00
N GLU A 69 34.59 -1.52 -21.71
CA GLU A 69 33.34 -0.92 -22.21
C GLU A 69 32.59 -1.78 -23.22
N ASP A 70 33.29 -2.65 -23.94
CA ASP A 70 32.70 -3.52 -24.97
C ASP A 70 32.08 -4.80 -24.41
N PHE A 71 32.07 -5.00 -23.09
CA PHE A 71 31.57 -6.23 -22.45
C PHE A 71 30.13 -6.59 -22.85
N ARG A 72 29.30 -5.61 -23.22
CA ARG A 72 27.91 -5.78 -23.68
C ARG A 72 27.79 -6.29 -25.11
N LYS A 73 28.79 -6.03 -25.96
CA LYS A 73 28.81 -6.48 -27.37
C LYS A 73 29.28 -7.93 -27.51
N ILE A 74 29.80 -8.50 -26.43
CA ILE A 74 30.33 -9.85 -26.40
C ILE A 74 29.19 -10.82 -26.04
N PRO A 75 28.92 -11.83 -26.88
CA PRO A 75 27.92 -12.85 -26.59
C PRO A 75 28.17 -13.53 -25.24
N GLU A 76 27.11 -13.85 -24.48
CA GLU A 76 27.25 -14.45 -23.15
C GLU A 76 27.93 -15.83 -23.17
N ASP A 77 27.85 -16.53 -24.30
CA ASP A 77 28.48 -17.82 -24.54
C ASP A 77 29.94 -17.69 -25.05
N TYR A 78 30.52 -16.49 -25.08
CA TYR A 78 31.90 -16.27 -25.51
C TYR A 78 32.91 -17.09 -24.70
N ASP A 79 32.80 -17.11 -23.37
CA ASP A 79 33.70 -17.88 -22.51
C ASP A 79 33.56 -19.39 -22.74
N GLU A 80 32.35 -19.86 -23.05
CA GLU A 80 32.05 -21.27 -23.35
C GLU A 80 32.53 -21.67 -24.75
N ARG A 81 32.44 -20.75 -25.73
CA ARG A 81 32.97 -20.90 -27.09
C ARG A 81 34.50 -20.87 -27.13
N VAL A 82 35.13 -20.03 -26.30
CA VAL A 82 36.59 -19.98 -26.16
C VAL A 82 37.08 -21.23 -25.42
N ALA A 83 36.38 -21.69 -24.38
CA ALA A 83 36.69 -22.96 -23.70
C ALA A 83 36.51 -24.18 -24.63
N ALA A 84 35.48 -24.19 -25.47
CA ALA A 84 35.25 -25.22 -26.48
C ALA A 84 36.25 -25.14 -27.67
N GLY A 85 36.77 -23.95 -27.98
CA GLY A 85 37.77 -23.71 -29.02
C GLY A 85 39.22 -23.95 -28.60
N ALA A 86 39.53 -23.82 -27.30
CA ALA A 86 40.86 -24.08 -26.74
C ALA A 86 41.13 -25.57 -26.46
N GLY A 87 40.14 -26.45 -26.69
CA GLY A 87 40.22 -27.90 -26.51
C GLY A 87 40.14 -28.67 -27.83
N GLY A 88 41.00 -28.35 -28.81
CA GLY A 88 41.09 -29.11 -30.06
C GLY A 88 41.77 -30.48 -29.84
N GLY A 89 40.97 -31.56 -29.77
CA GLY A 89 41.46 -32.93 -29.66
C GLY A 89 40.50 -33.97 -30.21
N PHE A 90 40.51 -34.14 -31.54
CA PHE A 90 40.07 -35.30 -32.34
C PHE A 90 39.58 -36.55 -31.57
N ARG A 91 38.30 -36.95 -31.75
CA ARG A 91 37.88 -38.35 -31.97
C ARG A 91 36.40 -38.49 -32.33
N THR A 92 36.19 -38.88 -33.57
CA THR A 92 34.97 -39.49 -34.14
C THR A 92 34.41 -40.60 -33.25
N ARG A 93 33.14 -40.50 -32.84
CA ARG A 93 32.31 -41.70 -32.60
C ARG A 93 30.83 -41.42 -32.88
N ARG A 94 30.41 -41.94 -34.02
CA ARG A 94 29.05 -42.28 -34.42
C ARG A 94 28.39 -43.16 -33.34
N THR A 95 27.29 -42.72 -32.74
CA THR A 95 26.29 -43.61 -32.11
C THR A 95 24.89 -43.07 -32.37
N THR A 96 24.12 -43.91 -33.04
CA THR A 96 22.69 -43.91 -33.33
C THR A 96 21.82 -43.87 -32.07
N GLY A 97 20.68 -43.16 -32.12
CA GLY A 97 19.53 -43.50 -31.26
C GLY A 97 18.62 -42.35 -30.82
N ALA A 98 17.46 -42.26 -31.48
CA ALA A 98 16.12 -42.00 -30.94
C ALA A 98 15.74 -40.64 -30.28
N GLY A 99 14.73 -39.99 -30.88
CA GLY A 99 13.47 -39.72 -30.17
C GLY A 99 13.13 -38.28 -29.74
N GLY A 100 12.29 -37.60 -30.53
CA GLY A 100 11.17 -36.79 -30.02
C GLY A 100 11.45 -35.38 -29.48
N PRO A 101 10.43 -34.49 -29.42
CA PRO A 101 10.60 -33.07 -29.76
C PRO A 101 11.01 -32.17 -28.59
N ARG A 102 11.96 -31.27 -28.86
CA ARG A 102 12.38 -30.19 -27.95
C ARG A 102 11.31 -29.09 -27.90
N ALA A 103 10.71 -28.92 -26.73
CA ALA A 103 9.94 -27.73 -26.39
C ALA A 103 10.88 -26.51 -26.39
N ARG A 104 10.49 -25.49 -27.17
CA ARG A 104 11.09 -24.16 -27.19
C ARG A 104 10.67 -23.45 -25.90
N TYR A 105 11.60 -23.26 -24.96
CA TYR A 105 11.45 -22.19 -23.97
C TYR A 105 11.93 -20.89 -24.61
N THR A 106 10.96 -20.11 -25.05
CA THR A 106 11.12 -18.66 -25.23
C THR A 106 11.18 -18.05 -23.84
N THR A 107 12.33 -17.49 -23.46
CA THR A 107 12.40 -16.45 -22.43
C THR A 107 12.67 -15.15 -23.17
N GLY A 108 11.61 -14.60 -23.77
CA GLY A 108 11.62 -13.23 -24.26
C GLY A 108 11.65 -12.28 -23.07
N PHE A 109 12.82 -11.72 -22.78
CA PHE A 109 12.90 -10.42 -22.12
C PHE A 109 12.99 -9.37 -23.24
N GLY A 110 11.84 -9.10 -23.83
CA GLY A 110 11.62 -7.99 -24.74
C GLY A 110 10.63 -7.04 -24.09
N GLU A 111 11.07 -5.80 -23.90
CA GLU A 111 10.27 -4.57 -23.93
C GLU A 111 8.97 -4.57 -23.12
N ASP A 112 9.06 -4.27 -21.81
CA ASP A 112 8.19 -3.32 -21.07
C ASP A 112 8.35 -3.53 -19.54
N PHE A 113 9.53 -3.21 -19.01
CA PHE A 113 9.68 -2.97 -17.57
C PHE A 113 9.82 -1.47 -17.34
N SER A 114 8.68 -0.79 -17.20
CA SER A 114 8.63 0.56 -16.62
C SER A 114 8.99 0.45 -15.14
N ALA A 115 10.05 1.16 -14.77
CA ALA A 115 10.70 1.14 -13.47
C ALA A 115 9.95 1.97 -12.42
N GLU A 116 8.79 1.50 -11.98
CA GLU A 116 8.12 2.02 -10.78
C GLU A 116 7.54 0.82 -10.02
N ASP A 117 8.07 0.58 -8.82
CA ASP A 117 7.59 -0.35 -7.79
C ASP A 117 7.86 -1.86 -7.93
N VAL A 118 9.09 -2.26 -8.23
CA VAL A 118 9.58 -3.60 -7.85
C VAL A 118 10.72 -3.46 -6.83
N ASN A 119 10.47 -3.85 -5.57
CA ASN A 119 11.48 -3.94 -4.53
C ASN A 119 12.44 -5.11 -4.83
N ILE A 120 13.59 -4.78 -5.41
CA ILE A 120 14.66 -5.72 -5.78
C ILE A 120 15.29 -6.39 -4.53
N GLU A 121 15.07 -5.83 -3.33
CA GLU A 121 15.56 -6.38 -2.06
C GLU A 121 14.93 -7.74 -1.70
N ASP A 122 13.65 -7.95 -2.04
CA ASP A 122 12.96 -9.24 -1.82
C ASP A 122 13.28 -10.27 -2.90
N LEU A 123 13.55 -9.83 -4.13
CA LEU A 123 13.97 -10.70 -5.23
C LEU A 123 15.39 -11.25 -4.98
N LEU A 124 16.29 -10.43 -4.43
CA LEU A 124 17.70 -10.78 -4.21
C LEU A 124 17.91 -11.65 -2.97
N GLY A 125 17.09 -11.50 -1.92
CA GLY A 125 17.12 -12.36 -0.74
C GLY A 125 16.81 -13.83 -1.04
N SER A 126 15.98 -14.09 -2.07
CA SER A 126 15.65 -15.45 -2.52
C SER A 126 16.74 -16.12 -3.36
N LEU A 127 17.63 -15.34 -3.99
CA LEU A 127 18.63 -15.84 -4.95
C LEU A 127 19.99 -16.14 -4.30
N PHE A 128 20.36 -15.42 -3.24
CA PHE A 128 21.68 -15.54 -2.58
C PHE A 128 21.77 -16.60 -1.47
N GLY A 129 20.68 -17.32 -1.16
CA GLY A 129 20.68 -18.43 -0.21
C GLY A 129 21.20 -19.77 -0.77
N ALA A 130 21.45 -19.87 -2.07
CA ALA A 130 21.80 -21.12 -2.74
C ALA A 130 23.30 -21.18 -3.10
N GLY A 131 24.17 -21.30 -2.10
CA GLY A 131 25.61 -21.25 -2.38
C GLY A 131 26.58 -21.69 -1.29
N ALA A 132 26.21 -22.58 -0.36
CA ALA A 132 27.18 -23.31 0.46
C ALA A 132 26.53 -24.48 1.22
N GLY A 133 26.98 -25.71 0.96
CA GLY A 133 26.71 -26.86 1.84
C GLY A 133 26.01 -28.04 1.18
N ALA A 134 26.78 -29.06 0.80
CA ALA A 134 26.28 -30.39 0.55
C ALA A 134 25.77 -31.01 1.86
N GLY A 135 24.51 -31.46 1.87
CA GLY A 135 23.88 -32.15 3.00
C GLY A 135 22.99 -31.24 3.85
N ALA A 136 21.84 -30.84 3.32
CA ALA A 136 20.74 -30.33 4.13
C ALA A 136 19.44 -30.78 3.47
N ASP A 137 18.54 -31.36 4.25
CA ASP A 137 17.17 -31.68 3.86
C ASP A 137 16.58 -30.52 3.05
N SER A 138 15.79 -30.85 2.02
CA SER A 138 15.03 -29.88 1.23
C SER A 138 14.08 -29.12 2.16
N ALA A 139 14.59 -28.08 2.83
CA ALA A 139 13.81 -27.12 3.56
C ALA A 139 13.01 -26.36 2.50
N GLY A 140 11.72 -26.66 2.44
CA GLY A 140 10.82 -26.03 1.50
C GLY A 140 10.84 -24.50 1.60
N VAL A 141 10.44 -23.84 0.53
CA VAL A 141 10.26 -22.39 0.50
C VAL A 141 8.95 -22.04 1.21
N PRO A 142 8.94 -21.19 2.25
CA PRO A 142 7.70 -20.74 2.89
C PRO A 142 6.75 -20.10 1.89
N GLY A 143 5.45 -20.25 2.15
CA GLY A 143 4.43 -19.59 1.35
C GLY A 143 4.49 -18.06 1.48
N ALA A 144 4.20 -17.34 0.40
CA ALA A 144 4.16 -15.88 0.41
C ALA A 144 2.93 -15.35 1.18
N ASP A 145 3.10 -14.25 1.90
CA ASP A 145 1.98 -13.51 2.47
C ASP A 145 1.10 -12.93 1.37
N GLN A 146 -0.21 -12.87 1.63
CA GLN A 146 -1.19 -12.29 0.72
C GLN A 146 -1.92 -11.14 1.38
N GLU A 147 -2.37 -10.18 0.56
CA GLU A 147 -3.24 -9.09 1.01
C GLU A 147 -4.56 -9.11 0.24
N ALA A 148 -5.66 -8.85 0.96
CA ALA A 148 -6.97 -8.67 0.35
C ALA A 148 -7.75 -7.56 1.06
N GLU A 149 -8.75 -6.99 0.40
CA GLU A 149 -9.59 -5.96 1.00
C GLU A 149 -10.86 -6.55 1.62
N LEU A 150 -11.18 -6.12 2.84
CA LEU A 150 -12.42 -6.45 3.54
C LEU A 150 -13.34 -5.22 3.57
N GLN A 151 -14.36 -5.22 2.70
CA GLN A 151 -15.33 -4.14 2.67
C GLN A 151 -16.40 -4.28 3.77
N LEU A 152 -16.50 -3.29 4.64
CA LEU A 152 -17.46 -3.21 5.74
C LEU A 152 -18.37 -1.99 5.60
N THR A 153 -19.61 -2.05 6.11
CA THR A 153 -20.36 -0.84 6.44
C THR A 153 -19.88 -0.23 7.74
N VAL A 154 -20.33 1.00 8.02
CA VAL A 154 -20.08 1.68 9.29
C VAL A 154 -20.67 0.88 10.47
N GLU A 155 -21.87 0.33 10.33
CA GLU A 155 -22.54 -0.48 11.36
C GLU A 155 -21.83 -1.81 11.61
N GLU A 156 -21.36 -2.47 10.55
CA GLU A 156 -20.57 -3.69 10.65
C GLU A 156 -19.23 -3.41 11.34
N ALA A 157 -18.55 -2.32 10.98
CA ALA A 157 -17.31 -1.91 11.63
C ALA A 157 -17.53 -1.52 13.10
N TYR A 158 -18.69 -0.92 13.42
CA TYR A 158 -19.07 -0.57 14.79
C TYR A 158 -19.29 -1.83 15.65
N ARG A 159 -20.13 -2.76 15.20
CA ARG A 159 -20.50 -3.96 15.96
C ARG A 159 -19.41 -5.03 15.98
N GLY A 160 -18.61 -5.11 14.91
CA GLY A 160 -17.70 -6.23 14.69
C GLY A 160 -18.44 -7.56 14.55
N GLY A 161 -17.78 -8.65 14.95
CA GLY A 161 -18.32 -10.00 14.97
C GLY A 161 -17.72 -10.92 13.91
N ARG A 162 -18.24 -12.14 13.82
CA ARG A 162 -17.78 -13.16 12.86
C ARG A 162 -18.39 -12.89 11.49
N ARG A 163 -17.55 -12.93 10.46
CA ARG A 163 -17.95 -12.72 9.07
C ARG A 163 -17.33 -13.77 8.16
N ALA A 164 -18.17 -14.42 7.37
CA ALA A 164 -17.69 -15.26 6.29
C ALA A 164 -17.40 -14.40 5.05
N VAL A 165 -16.17 -14.47 4.55
CA VAL A 165 -15.73 -13.74 3.35
C VAL A 165 -15.24 -14.72 2.32
N THR A 166 -15.62 -14.52 1.06
CA THR A 166 -15.10 -15.31 -0.05
C THR A 166 -14.08 -14.48 -0.79
N LEU A 167 -12.84 -14.93 -0.82
CA LEU A 167 -11.73 -14.25 -1.48
C LEU A 167 -11.13 -15.18 -2.53
N ALA A 168 -10.49 -14.60 -3.55
CA ALA A 168 -9.67 -15.38 -4.47
C ALA A 168 -8.52 -16.00 -3.67
N GLY A 169 -8.43 -17.33 -3.69
CA GLY A 169 -7.32 -18.06 -3.11
C GLY A 169 -6.05 -17.90 -3.95
N PRO A 170 -4.89 -18.34 -3.42
CA PRO A 170 -3.59 -18.23 -4.11
C PRO A 170 -3.54 -18.93 -5.48
N SER A 171 -4.43 -19.89 -5.74
CA SER A 171 -4.58 -20.60 -7.03
C SER A 171 -5.71 -20.02 -7.91
N GLY A 172 -6.30 -18.88 -7.55
CA GLY A 172 -7.42 -18.24 -8.25
C GLY A 172 -8.81 -18.83 -7.92
N GLU A 173 -8.87 -19.93 -7.18
CA GLU A 173 -10.12 -20.53 -6.73
C GLU A 173 -10.74 -19.73 -5.57
N PRO A 174 -12.06 -19.47 -5.55
CA PRO A 174 -12.69 -18.78 -4.44
C PRO A 174 -12.63 -19.65 -3.17
N ARG A 175 -12.05 -19.12 -2.10
CA ARG A 175 -12.03 -19.74 -0.78
C ARG A 175 -12.82 -18.91 0.22
N ARG A 176 -13.56 -19.59 1.08
CA ARG A 176 -14.33 -18.97 2.16
C ARG A 176 -13.51 -18.98 3.44
N TYR A 177 -13.34 -17.81 4.03
CA TYR A 177 -12.67 -17.60 5.31
C TYR A 177 -13.69 -17.09 6.33
N GLU A 178 -13.60 -17.57 7.57
CA GLU A 178 -14.34 -17.00 8.70
C GLU A 178 -13.41 -16.05 9.46
N VAL A 179 -13.78 -14.78 9.49
CA VAL A 179 -12.95 -13.69 10.03
C VAL A 179 -13.65 -13.10 11.23
N GLU A 180 -12.93 -13.02 12.34
CA GLU A 180 -13.39 -12.28 13.52
C GLU A 180 -12.99 -10.81 13.39
N VAL A 181 -13.98 -9.95 13.16
CA VAL A 181 -13.79 -8.50 13.04
C VAL A 181 -13.95 -7.88 14.43
N PRO A 182 -12.92 -7.21 14.98
CA PRO A 182 -13.06 -6.52 16.25
C PRO A 182 -14.09 -5.38 16.16
N PRO A 183 -14.90 -5.15 17.21
CA PRO A 183 -15.78 -3.99 17.24
C PRO A 183 -14.97 -2.69 17.24
N GLY A 184 -15.45 -1.70 16.49
CA GLY A 184 -14.76 -0.43 16.31
C GLY A 184 -13.48 -0.54 15.48
N VAL A 185 -13.44 -1.43 14.49
CA VAL A 185 -12.34 -1.48 13.52
C VAL A 185 -12.32 -0.19 12.69
N THR A 186 -11.13 0.34 12.41
CA THR A 186 -10.97 1.58 11.63
C THR A 186 -10.61 1.29 10.18
N ASP A 187 -10.88 2.25 9.28
CA ASP A 187 -10.44 2.15 7.89
C ASP A 187 -8.91 1.96 7.80
N GLY A 188 -8.47 1.07 6.91
CA GLY A 188 -7.07 0.73 6.72
C GLY A 188 -6.47 -0.23 7.76
N GLN A 189 -7.20 -0.59 8.82
CA GLN A 189 -6.72 -1.56 9.81
C GLN A 189 -6.51 -2.94 9.16
N ARG A 190 -5.39 -3.60 9.48
CA ARG A 190 -5.03 -4.94 8.98
C ARG A 190 -5.47 -6.03 9.97
N ILE A 191 -6.18 -7.05 9.48
CA ILE A 191 -6.56 -8.25 10.23
C ILE A 191 -5.76 -9.43 9.66
N ARG A 192 -5.00 -10.13 10.50
CA ARG A 192 -4.15 -11.24 10.08
C ARG A 192 -4.86 -12.58 10.28
N LEU A 193 -4.89 -13.38 9.23
CA LEU A 193 -5.29 -14.79 9.25
C LEU A 193 -4.04 -15.64 9.05
N ALA A 194 -3.57 -16.23 10.14
CA ALA A 194 -2.30 -16.95 10.15
C ALA A 194 -2.38 -18.25 9.34
N GLY A 195 -1.41 -18.49 8.44
CA GLY A 195 -1.35 -19.69 7.61
C GLY A 195 -2.37 -19.76 6.46
N GLU A 196 -3.15 -18.70 6.24
CA GLU A 196 -4.16 -18.62 5.16
C GLU A 196 -3.63 -17.94 3.88
N GLY A 197 -2.32 -17.66 3.83
CA GLY A 197 -1.62 -17.07 2.70
C GLY A 197 -1.25 -18.09 1.61
N GLY A 198 -0.21 -17.78 0.84
CA GLY A 198 0.29 -18.64 -0.23
C GLY A 198 0.74 -20.00 0.29
N ARG A 199 0.63 -21.05 -0.52
CA ARG A 199 1.14 -22.38 -0.15
C ARG A 199 2.68 -22.39 -0.21
N GLY A 200 3.32 -22.91 0.84
CA GLY A 200 4.74 -23.21 0.83
C GLY A 200 5.07 -24.43 -0.05
N SER A 201 6.33 -24.59 -0.45
CA SER A 201 6.79 -25.78 -1.17
C SER A 201 7.27 -26.86 -0.18
N GLY A 202 7.17 -28.14 -0.56
CA GLY A 202 7.58 -29.26 0.30
C GLY A 202 6.82 -29.29 1.63
N ALA A 203 7.57 -29.33 2.74
CA ALA A 203 7.03 -29.32 4.12
C ALA A 203 6.99 -27.92 4.76
N ALA A 204 7.23 -26.84 3.99
CA ALA A 204 7.24 -25.49 4.52
C ALA A 204 5.83 -24.95 4.84
N PRO A 205 5.69 -24.10 5.86
CA PRO A 205 4.40 -23.53 6.23
C PRO A 205 3.86 -22.61 5.13
N ALA A 206 2.52 -22.47 5.09
CA ALA A 206 1.87 -21.43 4.31
C ALA A 206 2.16 -20.04 4.91
N GLY A 207 2.11 -19.00 4.07
CA GLY A 207 2.19 -17.61 4.51
C GLY A 207 0.92 -17.15 5.21
N ASP A 208 0.84 -15.86 5.56
CA ASP A 208 -0.32 -15.25 6.21
C ASP A 208 -1.20 -14.47 5.22
N LEU A 209 -2.50 -14.39 5.49
CA LEU A 209 -3.43 -13.52 4.76
C LEU A 209 -3.76 -12.28 5.59
N HIS A 210 -3.42 -11.10 5.07
CA HIS A 210 -3.69 -9.81 5.67
C HIS A 210 -4.90 -9.16 5.01
N LEU A 211 -5.98 -9.02 5.76
CA LEU A 211 -7.18 -8.33 5.32
C LEU A 211 -7.11 -6.86 5.70
N ARG A 212 -7.02 -5.98 4.70
CA ARG A 212 -7.10 -4.53 4.88
C ARG A 212 -8.56 -4.11 4.91
N VAL A 213 -9.00 -3.56 6.03
CA VAL A 213 -10.38 -3.08 6.19
C VAL A 213 -10.61 -1.84 5.35
N ARG A 214 -11.72 -1.84 4.60
CA ARG A 214 -12.23 -0.71 3.85
C ARG A 214 -13.65 -0.42 4.29
N ILE A 215 -13.87 0.70 4.98
CA ILE A 215 -15.20 1.10 5.41
C ILE A 215 -15.86 1.89 4.27
N ARG A 216 -17.02 1.42 3.81
CA ARG A 216 -17.77 2.10 2.75
C ARG A 216 -18.19 3.49 3.20
N SER A 217 -18.16 4.43 2.27
CA SER A 217 -18.70 5.78 2.48
C SER A 217 -20.16 5.69 2.92
N HIS A 218 -20.54 6.49 3.91
CA HIS A 218 -21.88 6.47 4.50
C HIS A 218 -22.57 7.82 4.29
N PRO A 219 -23.87 7.85 3.94
CA PRO A 219 -24.58 9.11 3.64
C PRO A 219 -24.70 10.05 4.85
N GLN A 220 -24.75 9.50 6.07
CA GLN A 220 -24.94 10.30 7.29
C GLN A 220 -23.68 10.42 8.16
N PHE A 221 -22.73 9.50 8.01
CA PHE A 221 -21.60 9.38 8.94
C PHE A 221 -20.30 9.59 8.18
N ARG A 222 -19.45 10.45 8.71
CA ARG A 222 -18.07 10.59 8.29
C ARG A 222 -17.17 10.14 9.43
N LEU A 223 -16.38 9.11 9.19
CA LEU A 223 -15.44 8.59 10.18
C LEU A 223 -14.11 9.35 10.09
N ASN A 224 -13.54 9.67 11.25
CA ASN A 224 -12.18 10.18 11.39
C ASN A 224 -11.49 9.38 12.52
N GLY A 225 -10.77 8.33 12.14
CA GLY A 225 -10.29 7.34 13.09
C GLY A 225 -11.46 6.67 13.81
N ARG A 226 -11.59 6.91 15.12
CA ARG A 226 -12.72 6.42 15.94
C ARG A 226 -13.81 7.47 16.16
N ASP A 227 -13.56 8.71 15.79
CA ASP A 227 -14.54 9.78 15.93
C ASP A 227 -15.51 9.76 14.75
N VAL A 228 -16.76 10.11 15.03
CA VAL A 228 -17.87 10.06 14.09
C VAL A 228 -18.42 11.46 13.92
N HIS A 229 -18.57 11.91 12.69
CA HIS A 229 -19.15 13.20 12.37
C HIS A 229 -20.49 13.00 11.66
N VAL A 230 -21.50 13.74 12.12
CA VAL A 230 -22.86 13.69 11.57
C VAL A 230 -23.41 15.10 11.44
N GLN A 231 -24.09 15.38 10.33
CA GLN A 231 -24.87 16.60 10.17
C GLN A 231 -26.23 16.41 10.83
N VAL A 232 -26.59 17.32 11.73
CA VAL A 232 -27.86 17.30 12.45
C VAL A 232 -28.73 18.42 11.89
N PRO A 233 -29.71 18.10 11.04
CA PRO A 233 -30.67 19.08 10.58
C PRO A 233 -31.53 19.52 11.77
N VAL A 234 -31.65 20.82 11.97
CA VAL A 234 -32.49 21.43 13.01
C VAL A 234 -33.33 22.54 12.39
N SER A 235 -34.52 22.79 12.93
CA SER A 235 -35.35 23.91 12.49
C SER A 235 -34.81 25.25 13.02
N PRO A 236 -35.24 26.39 12.45
CA PRO A 236 -34.84 27.71 12.95
C PRO A 236 -35.28 27.95 14.40
N TRP A 237 -36.47 27.47 14.78
CA TRP A 237 -37.00 27.63 16.14
C TRP A 237 -36.34 26.68 17.15
N GLU A 238 -35.96 25.47 16.76
CA GLU A 238 -35.15 24.58 17.61
C GLU A 238 -33.78 25.20 17.90
N ALA A 239 -33.15 25.80 16.88
CA ALA A 239 -31.87 26.48 17.03
C ALA A 239 -31.98 27.77 17.87
N ALA A 240 -33.05 28.55 17.67
CA ALA A 240 -33.28 29.81 18.37
C ALA A 240 -33.69 29.60 19.84
N LEU A 241 -34.66 28.74 20.10
CA LEU A 241 -35.25 28.52 21.43
C LEU A 241 -34.51 27.46 22.25
N GLY A 242 -33.72 26.63 21.58
CA GLY A 242 -33.13 25.42 22.17
C GLY A 242 -34.08 24.24 22.08
N ALA A 243 -33.51 23.05 21.96
CA ALA A 243 -34.27 21.81 21.79
C ALA A 243 -33.45 20.60 22.25
N THR A 244 -34.12 19.46 22.41
CA THR A 244 -33.44 18.16 22.50
C THR A 244 -33.82 17.36 21.27
N VAL A 245 -32.85 17.09 20.41
CA VAL A 245 -33.06 16.39 19.13
C VAL A 245 -32.41 15.01 19.15
N PRO A 246 -33.03 13.98 18.55
CA PRO A 246 -32.41 12.68 18.39
C PRO A 246 -31.38 12.71 17.26
N VAL A 247 -30.22 12.12 17.51
CA VAL A 247 -29.12 12.02 16.54
C VAL A 247 -28.80 10.54 16.32
N PRO A 248 -28.76 10.06 15.06
CA PRO A 248 -28.45 8.66 14.80
C PRO A 248 -27.01 8.34 15.21
N THR A 249 -26.82 7.13 15.73
CA THR A 249 -25.51 6.58 16.10
C THR A 249 -25.13 5.45 15.15
N PRO A 250 -23.83 5.20 14.90
CA PRO A 250 -23.37 4.09 14.08
C PRO A 250 -23.81 2.69 14.54
N GLY A 251 -24.19 2.53 15.81
CA GLY A 251 -24.70 1.27 16.34
C GLY A 251 -26.11 0.90 15.88
N GLY A 252 -26.83 1.86 15.26
CA GLY A 252 -28.24 1.74 14.89
C GLY A 252 -29.22 2.29 15.94
N GLY A 253 -28.71 2.88 17.03
CA GLY A 253 -29.51 3.60 18.03
C GLY A 253 -29.55 5.11 17.78
N THR A 254 -30.20 5.83 18.68
CA THR A 254 -30.20 7.31 18.69
C THR A 254 -29.68 7.84 20.02
N ALA A 255 -28.87 8.89 19.95
CA ALA A 255 -28.40 9.66 21.09
C ALA A 255 -29.20 10.97 21.19
N LYS A 256 -29.49 11.44 22.40
CA LYS A 256 -30.17 12.72 22.61
C LYS A 256 -29.13 13.85 22.65
N VAL A 257 -29.31 14.85 21.81
CA VAL A 257 -28.46 16.04 21.78
C VAL A 257 -29.26 17.25 22.22
N THR A 258 -28.78 17.90 23.29
CA THR A 258 -29.30 19.20 23.70
C THR A 258 -28.69 20.29 22.84
N VAL A 259 -29.52 20.92 22.01
CA VAL A 259 -29.20 22.10 21.20
C VAL A 259 -29.41 23.33 22.09
N PRO A 260 -28.34 24.09 22.40
CA PRO A 260 -28.49 25.32 23.17
C PRO A 260 -29.29 26.37 22.40
N ALA A 261 -30.06 27.19 23.10
CA ALA A 261 -30.70 28.37 22.51
C ALA A 261 -29.68 29.31 21.84
N GLY A 262 -30.10 29.98 20.78
CA GLY A 262 -29.22 30.83 19.96
C GLY A 262 -28.12 30.07 19.22
N SER A 263 -28.32 28.80 18.88
CA SER A 263 -27.38 28.03 18.07
C SER A 263 -27.47 28.41 16.58
N SER A 264 -26.36 28.25 15.86
CA SER A 264 -26.27 28.53 14.43
C SER A 264 -25.68 27.35 13.67
N SER A 265 -25.86 27.32 12.36
CA SER A 265 -25.23 26.32 11.47
C SER A 265 -23.71 26.30 11.66
N GLY A 266 -23.12 25.11 11.58
CA GLY A 266 -21.69 24.87 11.80
C GLY A 266 -21.28 24.74 13.27
N ARG A 267 -22.17 25.02 14.23
CA ARG A 267 -21.91 24.70 15.64
C ARG A 267 -21.74 23.19 15.80
N ARG A 268 -20.63 22.77 16.41
CA ARG A 268 -20.31 21.37 16.67
C ARG A 268 -20.56 21.03 18.14
N LEU A 269 -21.42 20.04 18.38
CA LEU A 269 -21.73 19.50 19.69
C LEU A 269 -21.08 18.13 19.83
N ARG A 270 -20.28 17.95 20.88
CA ARG A 270 -19.54 16.70 21.15
C ARG A 270 -20.33 15.83 22.12
N LEU A 271 -20.63 14.61 21.71
CA LEU A 271 -21.19 13.57 22.55
C LEU A 271 -20.07 12.59 22.88
N ARG A 272 -19.64 12.62 24.14
CA ARG A 272 -18.49 11.84 24.60
C ARG A 272 -18.81 10.35 24.64
N GLY A 273 -17.97 9.53 24.00
CA GLY A 273 -18.09 8.07 24.00
C GLY A 273 -19.13 7.48 23.05
N GLU A 274 -19.82 8.32 22.27
CA GLU A 274 -20.85 7.93 21.29
C GLU A 274 -20.29 7.66 19.87
N GLY A 275 -18.96 7.69 19.71
CA GLY A 275 -18.27 7.35 18.46
C GLY A 275 -18.01 5.84 18.31
N MET A 276 -16.99 5.46 17.55
CA MET A 276 -16.64 4.04 17.34
C MET A 276 -16.13 3.39 18.64
N PRO A 277 -16.49 2.13 18.93
CA PRO A 277 -16.05 1.43 20.14
C PRO A 277 -14.52 1.28 20.17
N ASN A 278 -13.95 1.12 21.36
CA ASN A 278 -12.53 0.77 21.50
C ASN A 278 -12.36 -0.27 22.62
N PRO A 279 -12.20 -1.56 22.29
CA PRO A 279 -12.05 -2.62 23.31
C PRO A 279 -10.86 -2.45 24.24
N ARG A 280 -9.86 -1.65 23.85
CA ARG A 280 -8.61 -1.45 24.60
C ARG A 280 -8.52 -0.07 25.25
N GLY A 281 -9.60 0.71 25.27
CA GLY A 281 -9.56 2.07 25.81
C GLY A 281 -10.91 2.77 25.76
N ALA A 282 -10.86 4.10 25.71
CA ALA A 282 -12.08 4.90 25.55
C ALA A 282 -12.61 4.81 24.12
N ASN A 283 -13.93 4.73 24.00
CA ASN A 283 -14.64 4.91 22.73
C ASN A 283 -14.30 6.26 22.11
N GLY A 284 -14.43 6.35 20.78
CA GLY A 284 -14.40 7.65 20.10
C GLY A 284 -15.62 8.50 20.45
N ASP A 285 -15.62 9.72 19.96
CA ASP A 285 -16.71 10.67 20.19
C ASP A 285 -17.55 10.90 18.93
N LEU A 286 -18.79 11.32 19.13
CA LEU A 286 -19.66 11.78 18.06
C LEU A 286 -19.70 13.30 18.05
N TYR A 287 -19.41 13.90 16.89
CA TYR A 287 -19.53 15.32 16.62
C TYR A 287 -20.77 15.59 15.77
N ALA A 288 -21.80 16.12 16.43
CA ALA A 288 -23.01 16.61 15.81
C ALA A 288 -22.81 18.04 15.31
N GLU A 289 -22.72 18.22 14.00
CA GLU A 289 -22.64 19.53 13.36
C GLU A 289 -24.04 20.01 12.98
N LEU A 290 -24.48 21.11 13.59
CA LEU A 290 -25.82 21.65 13.36
C LEU A 290 -25.93 22.25 11.97
N ARG A 291 -27.05 21.99 11.30
CA ARG A 291 -27.43 22.63 10.05
C ARG A 291 -28.86 23.11 10.14
N ILE A 292 -29.05 24.43 10.18
CA ILE A 292 -30.40 25.01 10.19
C ILE A 292 -31.04 24.81 8.82
N MET A 293 -32.19 24.15 8.81
CA MET A 293 -32.98 23.87 7.61
C MET A 293 -34.27 24.68 7.66
N VAL A 294 -34.58 25.39 6.56
CA VAL A 294 -35.84 26.13 6.42
C VAL A 294 -36.82 25.26 5.63
N PRO A 295 -38.11 25.20 6.02
CA PRO A 295 -39.12 24.49 5.24
C PRO A 295 -39.16 24.98 3.78
N PRO A 296 -39.21 24.08 2.78
CA PRO A 296 -39.23 24.48 1.37
C PRO A 296 -40.55 25.16 0.96
N THR A 297 -41.62 24.91 1.70
CA THR A 297 -42.94 25.51 1.53
C THR A 297 -43.49 25.95 2.89
N LEU A 298 -44.21 27.07 2.90
CA LEU A 298 -44.84 27.64 4.09
C LEU A 298 -46.35 27.74 3.88
N GLY A 299 -47.13 27.27 4.85
CA GLY A 299 -48.56 27.52 4.93
C GLY A 299 -48.89 28.99 5.20
N GLY A 300 -50.17 29.36 5.07
CA GLY A 300 -50.63 30.75 5.28
C GLY A 300 -50.22 31.30 6.64
N ARG A 301 -50.57 30.59 7.73
CA ARG A 301 -50.22 31.03 9.09
C ARG A 301 -48.72 31.03 9.38
N GLU A 302 -47.97 30.07 8.84
CA GLU A 302 -46.51 30.02 9.01
C GLU A 302 -45.84 31.23 8.36
N ARG A 303 -46.30 31.60 7.15
CA ARG A 303 -45.81 32.78 6.44
C ARG A 303 -46.05 34.06 7.25
N GLU A 304 -47.27 34.27 7.76
CA GLU A 304 -47.59 35.42 8.61
C GLU A 304 -46.63 35.52 9.80
N LEU A 305 -46.35 34.41 10.48
CA LEU A 305 -45.42 34.39 11.62
C LEU A 305 -43.98 34.72 11.22
N PHE A 306 -43.52 34.25 10.06
CA PHE A 306 -42.19 34.61 9.55
C PHE A 306 -42.11 36.09 9.13
N GLU A 307 -43.19 36.66 8.58
CA GLU A 307 -43.27 38.09 8.25
C GLU A 307 -43.26 38.97 9.51
N GLU A 308 -44.04 38.60 10.54
CA GLU A 308 -44.02 39.27 11.86
C GLU A 308 -42.62 39.21 12.50
N LEU A 309 -41.96 38.04 12.45
CA LEU A 309 -40.60 37.87 12.94
C LEU A 309 -39.59 38.72 12.16
N ALA A 310 -39.71 38.77 10.82
CA ALA A 310 -38.84 39.56 9.97
C ALA A 310 -38.99 41.07 10.23
N ALA A 311 -40.20 41.54 10.50
CA ALA A 311 -40.48 42.94 10.81
C ALA A 311 -39.97 43.36 12.21
N THR A 312 -40.01 42.43 13.18
CA THR A 312 -39.65 42.72 14.58
C THR A 312 -38.16 42.49 14.88
N SER A 313 -37.52 41.55 14.18
CA SER A 313 -36.14 41.15 14.43
C SER A 313 -35.13 42.23 14.01
N SER A 314 -34.15 42.51 14.89
CA SER A 314 -33.00 43.37 14.59
C SER A 314 -31.75 42.60 14.17
N PHE A 315 -31.85 41.29 13.97
CA PHE A 315 -30.71 40.42 13.65
C PHE A 315 -30.28 40.56 12.19
N ASP A 316 -29.01 40.94 11.95
CA ASP A 316 -28.39 40.97 10.63
C ASP A 316 -27.30 39.90 10.48
N PRO A 317 -27.58 38.77 9.79
CA PRO A 317 -26.61 37.70 9.62
C PRO A 317 -25.46 38.03 8.65
N ARG A 318 -25.52 39.15 7.92
CA ARG A 318 -24.47 39.56 6.96
C ARG A 318 -23.58 40.67 7.50
N ARG A 319 -23.84 41.12 8.72
CA ARG A 319 -22.97 42.08 9.40
C ARG A 319 -21.64 41.41 9.68
N THR A 320 -20.65 41.66 8.83
CA THR A 320 -19.27 41.30 9.08
C THR A 320 -18.83 41.93 10.39
N ARG A 321 -18.29 41.09 11.28
CA ARG A 321 -17.52 41.56 12.43
C ARG A 321 -16.19 42.12 11.97
#